data_AF-W4MBY3-F1
#
_entry.id   AF-W4MBY3-F1
#
_cell.length_a   1.000
_cell.length_b   1.000
_cell.length_c   1.000
_cell.angle_alpha   90.00
_cell.angle_beta   90.00
_cell.angle_gamma   90.00
#
_symmetry.space_group_name_H-M   'P 1'
#
loop_
_entity.id
_entity.type
_entity.pdbx_description
1 polymer ?
#
loop_
_entity_poly.entity_id
_entity_poly.type
_entity_poly.pdbx_seq_one_letter_code
_entity_poly.pdbx_strand_id
1 'polypeptide(L)'
;MKTPKIPQTDSITELAQFWETHGLTDFEDELEEVPESIFERRAKNEETVTIHLPASEIEAVKRLAQAKGMGHAALIREWVHEKLQHA
;
A
#
# COMPACT_ATOMS: atom_id res chain seq x y z
N MET A 1 -17.16 -38.86 1.68
CA MET A 1 -16.07 -38.78 0.69
C MET A 1 -14.99 -37.89 1.29
N LYS A 2 -13.70 -38.13 1.01
CA LYS A 2 -12.62 -37.31 1.57
C LYS A 2 -12.68 -35.94 0.89
N THR A 3 -12.97 -34.90 1.65
CA THR A 3 -12.83 -33.51 1.19
C THR A 3 -11.36 -33.27 0.84
N PRO A 4 -11.04 -32.71 -0.34
CA PRO A 4 -9.68 -32.30 -0.65
C PRO A 4 -9.20 -31.26 0.38
N LYS A 5 -7.90 -31.25 0.69
CA LYS A 5 -7.30 -30.30 1.62
C LYS A 5 -6.57 -29.19 0.87
N ILE A 6 -6.49 -28.00 1.46
CA ILE A 6 -5.65 -26.93 0.92
C ILE A 6 -4.17 -27.37 1.02
N PRO A 7 -3.39 -27.32 -0.08
CA PRO A 7 -1.99 -27.74 -0.07
C PRO A 7 -1.14 -26.81 0.80
N GLN A 8 -0.28 -27.39 1.63
CA GLN A 8 0.73 -26.64 2.40
C GLN A 8 2.02 -26.51 1.59
N THR A 9 2.15 -25.40 0.86
CA THR A 9 3.28 -25.11 -0.03
C THR A 9 3.57 -23.62 -0.04
N ASP A 10 4.84 -23.25 -0.21
CA ASP A 10 5.27 -21.87 -0.43
C ASP A 10 5.32 -21.51 -1.94
N SER A 11 4.95 -22.44 -2.82
CA SER A 11 4.97 -22.25 -4.27
C SER A 11 3.73 -21.52 -4.77
N ILE A 12 3.91 -20.27 -5.22
CA ILE A 12 2.83 -19.48 -5.84
C ILE A 12 2.25 -20.19 -7.06
N THR A 13 3.09 -20.81 -7.89
CA THR A 13 2.65 -21.51 -9.11
C THR A 13 1.75 -22.70 -8.79
N GLU A 14 2.07 -23.45 -7.74
CA GLU A 14 1.30 -24.61 -7.30
C GLU A 14 -0.08 -24.18 -6.78
N LEU A 15 -0.11 -23.14 -5.95
CA LEU A 15 -1.36 -22.56 -5.44
C LEU A 15 -2.24 -22.03 -6.58
N ALA A 16 -1.66 -21.38 -7.59
CA ALA A 16 -2.41 -20.89 -8.74
C ALA A 16 -3.07 -22.03 -9.53
N GLN A 17 -2.32 -23.10 -9.81
CA GLN A 17 -2.85 -24.29 -10.51
C GLN A 17 -3.94 -25.00 -9.69
N PHE A 18 -3.81 -25.03 -8.37
CA PHE A 18 -4.82 -25.59 -7.48
C PHE A 18 -6.14 -24.82 -7.58
N TRP A 19 -6.08 -23.49 -7.46
CA TRP A 19 -7.28 -22.63 -7.52
C TRP A 19 -7.86 -22.44 -8.92
N GLU A 20 -7.15 -22.80 -10.00
CA GLU A 20 -7.75 -22.91 -11.34
C GLU A 20 -8.82 -24.00 -11.43
N THR A 21 -8.70 -25.05 -10.62
CA THR A 21 -9.54 -26.26 -10.72
C THR A 21 -10.46 -26.48 -9.53
N HIS A 22 -10.25 -25.77 -8.42
CA HIS A 22 -11.02 -25.93 -7.19
C HIS A 22 -11.77 -24.65 -6.82
N GLY A 23 -13.02 -24.79 -6.36
CA GLY A 23 -13.82 -23.67 -5.86
C GLY A 23 -13.49 -23.35 -4.41
N LEU A 24 -13.50 -22.07 -4.04
CA LEU A 24 -13.25 -21.64 -2.65
C LEU A 24 -14.26 -22.24 -1.65
N THR A 25 -15.51 -22.39 -2.07
CA THR A 25 -16.62 -22.93 -1.25
C THR A 25 -16.40 -24.40 -0.85
N ASP A 26 -15.53 -25.12 -1.55
CA ASP A 26 -15.25 -26.53 -1.24
C ASP A 26 -14.39 -26.71 0.03
N PHE A 27 -13.85 -25.60 0.57
CA PHE A 27 -12.93 -25.59 1.70
C PHE A 27 -13.42 -24.72 2.87
N GLU A 28 -14.73 -24.43 2.97
CA GLU A 28 -15.28 -23.58 4.05
C GLU A 28 -14.85 -24.03 5.46
N ASP A 29 -14.72 -25.34 5.69
CA ASP A 29 -14.26 -25.92 6.96
C ASP A 29 -12.77 -25.68 7.27
N GLU A 30 -11.96 -25.33 6.26
CA GLU A 30 -10.52 -25.04 6.38
C GLU A 30 -10.21 -23.54 6.37
N LEU A 31 -11.20 -22.69 6.11
CA LEU A 31 -11.05 -21.23 6.06
C LEU A 31 -11.41 -20.60 7.41
N GLU A 32 -10.61 -19.62 7.82
CA GLU A 32 -10.87 -18.79 9.00
C GLU A 32 -11.21 -17.36 8.55
N GLU A 33 -12.25 -16.78 9.13
CA GLU A 33 -12.58 -15.37 8.90
C GLU A 33 -11.48 -14.50 9.49
N VAL A 34 -10.88 -13.65 8.66
CA VAL A 34 -9.91 -12.65 9.10
C VAL A 34 -10.65 -11.32 9.28
N PRO A 35 -10.98 -10.90 10.52
CA PRO A 35 -11.76 -9.68 10.76
C PRO A 35 -10.97 -8.40 10.51
N GLU A 36 -9.64 -8.51 10.49
CA GLU A 36 -8.72 -7.40 10.28
C GLU A 36 -8.52 -7.13 8.79
N SER A 37 -8.50 -5.85 8.42
CA SER A 37 -8.26 -5.45 7.03
C SER A 37 -6.79 -5.65 6.69
N ILE A 38 -6.45 -6.78 6.07
CA ILE A 38 -5.07 -7.08 5.61
C ILE A 38 -4.63 -6.11 4.50
N PHE A 39 -5.59 -5.59 3.72
CA PHE A 39 -5.35 -4.59 2.69
C PHE A 39 -5.70 -3.19 3.19
N GLU A 40 -4.79 -2.56 3.95
CA GLU A 40 -4.90 -1.15 4.28
C GLU A 40 -4.75 -0.32 3.01
N ARG A 41 -5.87 0.19 2.49
CA ARG A 41 -5.88 1.16 1.39
C ARG A 41 -5.23 2.46 1.90
N ARG A 42 -3.90 2.58 1.75
CA ARG A 42 -3.03 3.70 2.18
C ARG A 42 -3.55 4.40 3.44
N ALA A 43 -3.22 3.80 4.58
CA ALA A 43 -3.22 4.36 5.93
C ALA A 43 -4.44 5.21 6.33
N LYS A 44 -5.23 4.69 7.28
CA LYS A 44 -6.30 5.43 8.00
C LYS A 44 -5.83 6.76 8.63
N ASN A 45 -4.52 7.02 8.68
CA ASN A 45 -3.88 8.17 9.31
C ASN A 45 -3.21 9.12 8.31
N GLU A 46 -3.39 8.94 6.99
CA GLU A 46 -2.87 9.83 5.96
C GLU A 46 -4.01 10.66 5.34
N GLU A 47 -3.90 11.98 5.41
CA GLU A 47 -4.81 12.91 4.73
C GLU A 47 -4.07 13.65 3.60
N THR A 48 -4.72 13.77 2.44
CA THR A 48 -4.15 14.48 1.29
C THR A 48 -4.56 15.94 1.32
N VAL A 49 -3.58 16.83 1.46
CA VAL A 49 -3.79 18.28 1.37
C VAL A 49 -3.47 18.77 -0.04
N THR A 50 -4.42 19.46 -0.68
CA THR A 50 -4.20 20.12 -1.97
C THR A 50 -3.96 21.61 -1.74
N ILE A 51 -2.82 22.13 -2.24
CA ILE A 51 -2.40 23.52 -2.05
C ILE A 51 -2.18 24.16 -3.43
N HIS A 52 -2.73 25.35 -3.64
CA HIS A 52 -2.46 26.15 -4.83
C HIS A 52 -1.19 26.98 -4.62
N LEU A 53 -0.17 26.69 -5.40
CA LEU A 53 1.07 27.46 -5.44
C LEU A 53 1.18 28.19 -6.78
N PRO A 54 1.67 29.44 -6.80
CA PRO A 54 2.09 30.10 -8.02
C PRO A 54 3.07 29.23 -8.83
N ALA A 55 2.99 29.31 -10.16
CA ALA A 55 3.83 28.50 -11.05
C ALA A 55 5.33 28.66 -10.76
N SER A 56 5.77 29.87 -10.41
CA SER A 56 7.17 30.14 -10.06
C SER A 56 7.64 29.41 -8.80
N GLU A 57 6.76 29.26 -7.81
CA GLU A 57 7.08 28.62 -6.53
C GLU A 57 7.18 27.11 -6.69
N ILE A 58 6.20 26.46 -7.33
CA ILE A 58 6.25 25.01 -7.52
C ILE A 58 7.43 24.58 -8.40
N GLU A 59 7.81 25.39 -9.39
CA GLU A 59 9.01 25.11 -10.20
C GLU A 59 10.32 25.30 -9.42
N ALA A 60 10.36 26.23 -8.46
CA ALA A 60 11.49 26.32 -7.54
C ALA A 60 11.60 25.08 -6.63
N VAL A 61 10.46 24.62 -6.08
CA VAL A 61 10.40 23.41 -5.24
C VAL A 61 10.83 22.17 -6.03
N LYS A 62 10.35 22.00 -7.27
CA LYS A 62 10.75 20.87 -8.13
C LYS A 62 12.25 20.84 -8.39
N ARG A 63 12.85 22.00 -8.71
CA ARG A 63 14.31 22.10 -8.93
C ARG A 63 15.10 21.75 -7.68
N LEU A 64 14.66 22.22 -6.52
CA LEU A 64 15.32 21.91 -5.25
C LEU A 64 15.21 20.42 -4.89
N ALA A 65 14.04 19.82 -5.10
CA ALA A 65 13.82 18.39 -4.89
C ALA A 65 14.69 17.54 -5.82
N GLN A 66 14.81 17.93 -7.10
CA GLN A 66 15.68 17.28 -8.06
C GLN A 66 17.16 17.37 -7.66
N ALA A 67 17.62 18.53 -7.19
CA ALA A 67 18.98 18.70 -6.69
C ALA A 67 19.28 17.82 -5.48
N LYS A 68 18.26 17.52 -4.66
CA LYS A 68 18.31 16.57 -3.53
C LYS A 68 18.08 15.10 -3.93
N GLY A 69 17.81 14.81 -5.20
CA GLY A 69 17.52 13.45 -5.67
C GLY A 69 16.18 12.87 -5.17
N MET A 70 15.23 13.72 -4.81
CA MET A 70 13.93 13.30 -4.23
C MET A 70 12.74 13.90 -4.98
N GLY A 71 11.55 13.35 -4.75
CA GLY A 71 10.30 13.90 -5.29
C GLY A 71 9.86 15.18 -4.57
N HIS A 72 9.28 16.14 -5.30
CA HIS A 72 8.81 17.42 -4.73
C HIS A 72 7.82 17.25 -3.56
N ALA A 73 6.90 16.28 -3.64
CA ALA A 73 5.98 15.98 -2.55
C ALA A 73 6.71 15.46 -1.29
N ALA A 74 7.78 14.70 -1.46
CA ALA A 74 8.60 14.22 -0.33
C ALA A 74 9.37 15.38 0.33
N LEU A 75 9.86 16.34 -0.47
CA LEU A 75 10.52 17.53 0.05
C LEU A 75 9.55 18.42 0.83
N ILE A 76 8.33 18.63 0.31
CA ILE A 76 7.29 19.39 1.01
C ILE A 76 6.94 18.72 2.35
N ARG A 77 6.81 17.38 2.36
CA ARG A 77 6.55 16.62 3.59
C ARG A 77 7.68 16.80 4.62
N GLU A 78 8.94 16.77 4.18
CA GLU A 78 10.11 17.02 5.04
C GLU A 78 10.01 18.41 5.70
N TRP A 79 9.71 19.46 4.93
CA TRP A 79 9.55 20.81 5.49
C TRP A 79 8.40 20.94 6.47
N VAL A 80 7.24 20.32 6.19
CA VAL A 80 6.11 20.31 7.14
C VAL A 80 6.53 19.65 8.45
N HIS A 81 7.24 18.52 8.37
CA HIS A 81 7.73 17.82 9.55
C HIS A 81 8.74 18.66 10.33
N GLU A 82 9.73 19.26 9.66
CA GLU A 82 10.71 20.15 10.29
C GLU A 82 10.03 21.29 11.05
N LYS A 83 9.00 21.91 10.46
CA LYS A 83 8.27 23.01 11.11
C LYS A 83 7.44 22.58 12.29
N LEU A 84 6.83 21.39 12.24
CA LEU A 84 6.05 20.86 13.36
C LEU A 84 6.92 20.39 14.53
N GLN A 85 8.15 19.95 14.28
CA GLN A 85 9.10 19.57 15.34
C GLN A 85 9.71 20.78 16.07
N HIS A 86 9.65 21.97 15.47
CA HIS A 86 10.18 23.22 16.05
C HIS A 86 9.08 24.18 16.51
N ALA A 87 7.82 23.74 16.52
CA ALA A 87 6.65 24.48 17.00
C ALA A 87 6.28 24.04 18.42
#